data_AF-A0A1Q7CGY7-F1
#
_entry.id   AF-A0A1Q7CGY7-F1
#
_cell.length_a   1.000
_cell.length_b   1.000
_cell.length_c   1.000
_cell.angle_alpha   90.00
_cell.angle_beta   90.00
_cell.angle_gamma   90.00
#
_symmetry.space_group_name_H-M   'P 1'
#
loop_
_entity.id
_entity.type
_entity.pdbx_description
1 polymer ?
#
loop_
_entity_poly.entity_id
_entity_poly.type
_entity_poly.pdbx_seq_one_letter_code
_entity_poly.pdbx_strand_id
1 'polypeptide(L)'
;MQETFGLAVAEAMAYGLPAIVSDWNGYRDLVKHGENGFLVPSVLPPTVEDLRLCDCVTSMFEEDSLAQSTTIDIPALTQSMERLAVDLERRAQMGKAAKQFVESHLTWRVVVNRYEELWNESCAMAGTKDLRSAKSSQLLNLSLEKCFGHYANAKRSQEQKCFITEEGRGWLKRPGRFYLLDRLCAPPCPQNFANMLREISDRPGISVAKIVKCFSNGSEPEIIAGAHWTIARLFKYGLVTDKELSPQE
;
A
#
# COMPACT_ATOMS: atom_id res chain seq x y z
N MET A 1 -7.55 -0.75 5.12
CA MET A 1 -6.45 -1.54 4.48
C MET A 1 -5.77 -2.41 5.52
N GLN A 2 -6.38 -3.53 5.89
CA GLN A 2 -5.75 -4.46 6.82
C GLN A 2 -6.01 -5.87 6.34
N GLU A 3 -4.96 -6.48 5.81
CA GLU A 3 -4.82 -7.92 5.81
C GLU A 3 -4.01 -8.26 7.06
N THR A 4 -4.61 -9.00 7.99
CA THR A 4 -4.01 -9.29 9.30
C THR A 4 -2.96 -10.39 9.17
N PHE A 5 -3.24 -11.43 8.38
CA PHE A 5 -2.34 -12.58 8.27
C PHE A 5 -2.09 -12.99 6.82
N GLY A 6 -3.13 -13.04 5.98
CA GLY A 6 -3.01 -13.50 4.60
C GLY A 6 -3.09 -15.02 4.50
N LEU A 7 -4.21 -15.61 4.94
CA LEU A 7 -4.43 -17.07 4.84
C LEU A 7 -4.26 -17.59 3.41
N ALA A 8 -4.78 -16.87 2.42
CA ALA A 8 -4.62 -17.25 1.00
C ALA A 8 -3.15 -17.32 0.58
N VAL A 9 -2.30 -16.43 1.12
CA VAL A 9 -0.85 -16.45 0.87
C VAL A 9 -0.21 -17.65 1.56
N ALA A 10 -0.54 -17.89 2.83
CA ALA A 10 -0.04 -19.05 3.58
C ALA A 10 -0.43 -20.39 2.92
N GLU A 11 -1.67 -20.49 2.42
CA GLU A 11 -2.16 -21.67 1.69
C GLU A 11 -1.37 -21.86 0.39
N ALA A 12 -1.22 -20.82 -0.43
CA ALA A 12 -0.43 -20.89 -1.66
C ALA A 12 1.02 -21.34 -1.38
N MET A 13 1.64 -20.79 -0.33
CA MET A 13 2.97 -21.19 0.12
C MET A 13 3.01 -22.65 0.57
N ALA A 14 1.98 -23.17 1.24
CA ALA A 14 1.88 -24.57 1.66
C ALA A 14 1.87 -25.54 0.47
N TYR A 15 1.29 -25.10 -0.65
CA TYR A 15 1.32 -25.82 -1.94
C TYR A 15 2.63 -25.64 -2.71
N GLY A 16 3.60 -24.93 -2.14
CA GLY A 16 4.90 -24.71 -2.76
C GLY A 16 4.87 -23.67 -3.87
N LEU A 17 3.98 -22.68 -3.77
CA LEU A 17 3.95 -21.54 -4.70
C LEU A 17 4.67 -20.34 -4.08
N PRO A 18 5.59 -19.68 -4.81
CA PRO A 18 6.13 -18.41 -4.37
C PRO A 18 5.05 -17.32 -4.44
N ALA A 19 5.05 -16.41 -3.47
CA ALA A 19 4.06 -15.34 -3.38
C ALA A 19 4.66 -13.99 -3.82
N ILE A 20 3.94 -13.23 -4.65
CA ILE A 20 4.22 -11.81 -4.89
C ILE A 20 3.12 -11.03 -4.18
N VAL A 21 3.51 -10.25 -3.17
CA VAL A 21 2.60 -9.55 -2.29
C VAL A 21 3.09 -8.14 -2.05
N SER A 22 2.21 -7.23 -1.66
CA SER A 22 2.67 -5.94 -1.16
C SER A 22 3.47 -6.14 0.11
N ASP A 23 4.39 -5.23 0.38
CA ASP A 23 5.13 -5.18 1.64
C ASP A 23 4.28 -4.60 2.79
N TRP A 24 2.96 -4.75 2.72
CA TRP A 24 2.07 -4.37 3.80
C TRP A 24 2.20 -5.38 4.95
N ASN A 25 2.18 -4.90 6.20
CA ASN A 25 2.61 -5.62 7.41
C ASN A 25 2.35 -7.14 7.41
N GLY A 26 1.10 -7.60 7.36
CA GLY A 26 0.77 -9.02 7.52
C GLY A 26 1.47 -9.95 6.52
N TYR A 27 1.77 -9.45 5.33
CA TYR A 27 2.51 -10.21 4.32
C TYR A 27 4.02 -10.28 4.57
N ARG A 28 4.62 -9.30 5.26
CA ARG A 28 6.07 -9.32 5.59
C ARG A 28 6.43 -10.43 6.58
N ASP A 29 5.46 -10.84 7.40
CA ASP A 29 5.64 -11.92 8.35
C ASP A 29 5.69 -13.27 7.64
N LEU A 30 4.94 -13.43 6.54
CA LEU A 30 4.92 -14.64 5.72
C LEU A 30 6.04 -14.68 4.67
N VAL A 31 6.26 -13.58 3.96
CA VAL A 31 7.11 -13.54 2.77
C VAL A 31 8.44 -12.86 3.07
N LYS A 32 9.54 -13.59 2.82
CA LYS A 32 10.93 -13.12 2.84
C LYS A 32 11.35 -12.82 1.41
N HIS A 33 11.51 -11.53 1.11
CA HIS A 33 11.80 -11.01 -0.23
C HIS A 33 13.05 -11.68 -0.83
N GLY A 34 12.90 -12.28 -2.01
CA GLY A 34 13.98 -12.97 -2.72
C GLY A 34 14.23 -14.42 -2.27
N GLU A 35 13.58 -14.90 -1.20
CA GLU A 35 13.75 -16.26 -0.68
C GLU A 35 12.55 -17.15 -0.97
N ASN A 36 11.37 -16.78 -0.45
CA ASN A 36 10.13 -17.55 -0.61
C ASN A 36 9.05 -16.79 -1.41
N GLY A 37 9.40 -15.61 -1.92
CA GLY A 37 8.52 -14.72 -2.67
C GLY A 37 9.11 -13.33 -2.83
N PHE A 38 8.30 -12.39 -3.30
CA PHE A 38 8.68 -10.99 -3.47
C PHE A 38 7.72 -10.07 -2.72
N LEU A 39 8.30 -9.18 -1.92
CA LEU A 39 7.62 -8.04 -1.33
C LEU A 39 7.70 -6.85 -2.29
N VAL A 40 6.55 -6.30 -2.68
CA VAL A 40 6.41 -5.12 -3.54
C VAL A 40 6.22 -3.87 -2.67
N PRO A 41 7.06 -2.83 -2.83
CA PRO A 41 6.96 -1.62 -2.02
C PRO A 41 5.59 -0.94 -2.10
N SER A 42 5.03 -0.61 -0.93
CA SER A 42 3.79 0.15 -0.77
C SER A 42 4.10 1.58 -0.37
N VAL A 43 3.37 2.53 -0.94
CA VAL A 43 3.59 3.97 -0.74
C VAL A 43 2.28 4.63 -0.34
N LEU A 44 2.27 5.25 0.84
CA LEU A 44 1.16 6.08 1.31
C LEU A 44 1.10 7.41 0.54
N PRO A 45 -0.07 8.06 0.47
CA PRO A 45 -0.15 9.44 0.01
C PRO A 45 0.71 10.38 0.88
N PRO A 46 1.05 11.58 0.37
CA PRO A 46 1.89 12.55 1.11
C PRO A 46 1.29 12.95 2.47
N THR A 47 -0.03 12.97 2.54
CA THR A 47 -0.81 13.19 3.75
C THR A 47 -1.76 12.02 3.93
N VAL A 48 -1.70 11.39 5.10
CA VAL A 48 -2.78 10.54 5.59
C VAL A 48 -3.73 11.52 6.28
N GLU A 49 -5.02 11.54 5.88
CA GLU A 49 -6.04 12.34 6.58
C GLU A 49 -5.96 12.04 8.10
N ASP A 50 -6.44 12.95 8.96
CA ASP A 50 -6.39 12.84 10.43
C ASP A 50 -7.31 11.73 10.99
N LEU A 51 -7.24 10.55 10.37
CA LEU A 51 -7.88 9.29 10.73
C LEU A 51 -7.51 8.94 12.16
N ARG A 52 -8.51 8.97 13.04
CA ARG A 52 -8.34 8.57 14.44
C ARG A 52 -8.73 7.10 14.56
N LEU A 53 -7.88 6.33 15.24
CA LEU A 53 -8.06 4.89 15.36
C LEU A 53 -9.23 4.46 16.26
N CYS A 54 -9.67 5.35 17.12
CA CYS A 54 -10.66 5.06 18.15
C CYS A 54 -11.70 6.18 18.21
N ASP A 55 -12.13 6.66 17.05
CA ASP A 55 -13.33 7.46 16.99
C ASP A 55 -14.49 6.62 16.43
N CYS A 56 -15.71 6.97 16.83
CA CYS A 56 -16.93 6.36 16.30
C CYS A 56 -17.50 7.17 15.13
N VAL A 57 -16.71 8.10 14.59
CA VAL A 57 -17.11 9.10 13.61
C VAL A 57 -16.31 9.02 12.32
N THR A 58 -15.13 8.39 12.31
CA THR A 58 -14.38 8.05 11.09
C THR A 58 -15.31 7.23 10.25
N SER A 59 -15.64 7.79 9.09
CA SER A 59 -16.52 7.13 8.17
C SER A 59 -15.75 6.02 7.47
N MET A 60 -16.43 4.91 7.13
CA MET A 60 -15.86 3.89 6.22
C MET A 60 -15.28 4.54 4.93
N PHE A 61 -15.80 5.71 4.54
CA PHE A 61 -15.29 6.48 3.41
C PHE A 61 -13.85 6.99 3.54
N GLU A 62 -13.39 7.39 4.72
CA GLU A 62 -12.04 7.95 4.90
C GLU A 62 -10.98 6.83 4.86
N GLU A 63 -11.30 5.67 5.44
CA GLU A 63 -10.47 4.46 5.31
C GLU A 63 -10.38 3.98 3.85
N ASP A 64 -11.50 3.99 3.13
CA ASP A 64 -11.55 3.67 1.70
C ASP A 64 -10.78 4.68 0.85
N SER A 65 -10.83 5.97 1.21
CA SER A 65 -10.06 7.03 0.55
C SER A 65 -8.55 6.76 0.69
N LEU A 66 -8.09 6.41 1.89
CA LEU A 66 -6.70 6.03 2.14
C LEU A 66 -6.32 4.76 1.37
N ALA A 67 -7.20 3.75 1.36
CA ALA A 67 -7.00 2.51 0.61
C ALA A 67 -6.84 2.75 -0.89
N GLN A 68 -7.69 3.60 -1.45
CA GLN A 68 -7.68 3.97 -2.86
C GLN A 68 -6.45 4.82 -3.23
N SER A 69 -5.94 5.61 -2.29
CA SER A 69 -4.76 6.48 -2.45
C SER A 69 -3.42 5.82 -2.13
N THR A 70 -3.43 4.66 -1.48
CA THR A 70 -2.22 3.86 -1.26
C THR A 70 -1.86 3.15 -2.56
N THR A 71 -0.59 3.28 -2.95
CA THR A 71 -0.05 2.73 -4.20
C THR A 71 0.98 1.66 -3.93
N ILE A 72 1.20 0.79 -4.90
CA ILE A 72 2.33 -0.15 -4.92
C ILE A 72 3.27 0.26 -6.05
N ASP A 73 4.55 -0.08 -5.92
CA ASP A 73 5.54 0.11 -6.98
C ASP A 73 5.25 -0.87 -8.13
N ILE A 74 4.56 -0.36 -9.16
CA ILE A 74 4.17 -1.14 -10.34
C ILE A 74 5.41 -1.68 -11.09
N PRO A 75 6.46 -0.90 -11.37
CA PRO A 75 7.70 -1.44 -11.91
C PRO A 75 8.27 -2.63 -11.12
N ALA A 76 8.30 -2.55 -9.78
CA ALA A 76 8.79 -3.65 -8.94
C ALA A 76 7.88 -4.88 -9.00
N LEU A 77 6.57 -4.69 -9.06
CA LEU A 77 5.60 -5.77 -9.27
C LEU A 77 5.84 -6.47 -10.63
N THR A 78 5.89 -5.69 -11.71
CA THR A 78 6.11 -6.21 -13.08
C THR A 78 7.41 -6.99 -13.16
N GLN A 79 8.51 -6.42 -12.66
CA GLN A 79 9.81 -7.08 -12.65
C GLN A 79 9.77 -8.40 -11.85
N SER A 80 9.04 -8.45 -10.74
CA SER A 80 8.90 -9.67 -9.94
C SER A 80 8.11 -10.74 -10.69
N MET A 81 7.03 -10.36 -11.37
CA MET A 81 6.23 -11.26 -12.20
C MET A 81 7.04 -11.81 -13.38
N GLU A 82 7.75 -10.94 -14.11
CA GLU A 82 8.61 -11.32 -15.23
C GLU A 82 9.72 -12.29 -14.80
N ARG A 83 10.40 -11.99 -13.68
CA ARG A 83 11.44 -12.89 -13.14
C ARG A 83 10.89 -14.29 -12.89
N LEU A 84 9.73 -14.42 -12.26
CA LEU A 84 9.12 -15.74 -12.00
C LEU A 84 8.54 -16.40 -13.27
N ALA A 85 8.16 -15.61 -14.27
CA ALA A 85 7.66 -16.13 -15.53
C ALA A 85 8.78 -16.75 -16.39
N VAL A 86 9.96 -16.12 -16.40
CA VAL A 86 11.10 -16.52 -17.25
C VAL A 86 12.04 -17.51 -16.55
N ASP A 87 12.27 -17.37 -15.24
CA ASP A 87 13.20 -18.23 -14.47
C ASP A 87 12.43 -19.36 -13.74
N LEU A 88 12.21 -20.45 -14.46
CA LEU A 88 11.48 -21.63 -13.96
C LEU A 88 12.18 -22.30 -12.76
N GLU A 89 13.51 -22.32 -12.76
CA GLU A 89 14.30 -22.94 -11.69
C GLU A 89 14.15 -22.14 -10.40
N ARG A 90 14.36 -20.82 -10.46
CA ARG A 90 14.15 -19.94 -9.32
C ARG A 90 12.72 -20.00 -8.80
N ARG A 91 11.72 -20.03 -9.68
CA ARG A 91 10.32 -20.17 -9.26
C ARG A 91 10.10 -21.46 -8.46
N ALA A 92 10.68 -22.58 -8.90
CA ALA A 92 10.60 -23.85 -8.18
C ALA A 92 11.37 -23.81 -6.84
N GLN A 93 12.57 -23.20 -6.81
CA GLN A 93 13.37 -23.04 -5.60
C GLN A 93 12.64 -22.18 -4.55
N MET A 94 12.10 -21.03 -4.96
CA MET A 94 11.31 -20.16 -4.07
C MET A 94 10.04 -20.85 -3.58
N GLY A 95 9.36 -21.59 -4.45
CA GLY A 95 8.20 -22.39 -4.06
C GLY A 95 8.53 -23.44 -2.99
N LYS A 96 9.66 -24.14 -3.14
CA LYS A 96 10.15 -25.07 -2.10
C LYS A 96 10.46 -24.36 -0.78
N ALA A 97 11.12 -23.19 -0.84
CA ALA A 97 11.40 -22.38 0.34
C ALA A 97 10.11 -21.90 1.03
N ALA A 98 9.09 -21.52 0.26
CA ALA A 98 7.78 -21.13 0.76
C ALA A 98 7.11 -22.27 1.53
N LYS A 99 7.08 -23.47 0.95
CA LYS A 99 6.54 -24.65 1.64
C LYS A 99 7.30 -24.97 2.92
N GLN A 100 8.63 -24.95 2.86
CA GLN A 100 9.47 -25.18 4.03
C GLN A 100 9.20 -24.16 5.15
N PHE A 101 8.99 -22.89 4.80
CA PHE A 101 8.61 -21.85 5.76
C PHE A 101 7.29 -22.19 6.47
N VAL A 102 6.25 -22.56 5.71
CA VAL A 102 4.95 -22.96 6.28
C VAL A 102 5.09 -24.14 7.22
N GLU A 103 5.78 -25.21 6.78
CA GLU A 103 5.96 -26.43 7.58
C GLU A 103 6.69 -26.15 8.90
N SER A 104 7.65 -25.22 8.89
CA SER A 104 8.47 -24.88 10.06
C SER A 104 7.88 -23.81 10.97
N HIS A 105 6.95 -22.97 10.50
CA HIS A 105 6.47 -21.80 11.25
C HIS A 105 4.95 -21.77 11.46
N LEU A 106 4.16 -22.28 10.52
CA LEU A 106 2.71 -22.02 10.46
C LEU A 106 1.85 -23.26 10.69
N THR A 107 2.45 -24.44 10.84
CA THR A 107 1.68 -25.64 11.21
C THR A 107 1.07 -25.49 12.59
N TRP A 108 -0.12 -26.06 12.80
CA TRP A 108 -0.80 -25.99 14.09
C TRP A 108 0.07 -26.45 15.26
N ARG A 109 0.92 -27.46 15.06
CA ARG A 109 1.86 -27.91 16.09
C ARG A 109 2.82 -26.79 16.51
N VAL A 110 3.37 -26.05 15.57
CA VAL A 110 4.30 -24.94 15.86
C VAL A 110 3.55 -23.76 16.48
N VAL A 111 2.39 -23.40 15.94
CA VAL A 111 1.59 -22.28 16.42
C VAL A 111 1.12 -22.51 17.86
N VAL A 112 0.53 -23.68 18.15
CA VAL A 112 0.05 -24.01 19.50
C VAL A 112 1.17 -23.95 20.53
N ASN A 113 2.35 -24.50 20.23
CA ASN A 113 3.50 -24.43 21.14
C ASN A 113 3.91 -22.98 21.45
N ARG A 114 3.94 -22.09 20.44
CA ARG A 114 4.25 -20.66 20.65
C ARG A 114 3.19 -19.97 21.50
N TYR A 115 1.91 -20.35 21.37
CA TYR A 115 0.84 -19.83 22.23
C TYR A 115 1.04 -20.28 23.69
N GLU A 116 1.41 -21.54 23.92
CA GLU A 116 1.70 -22.06 25.27
C GLU A 116 2.92 -21.38 25.91
N GLU A 117 3.98 -21.13 25.12
CA GLU A 117 5.16 -20.37 25.55
C GLU A 117 4.76 -18.95 25.99
N LEU A 118 4.05 -18.22 25.14
CA LEU A 118 3.57 -16.86 25.43
C LEU A 118 2.63 -16.82 26.65
N TRP A 119 1.81 -17.85 26.83
CA TRP A 119 0.94 -17.97 28.01
C TRP A 119 1.75 -18.08 29.29
N ASN A 120 2.77 -18.97 29.31
CA ASN A 120 3.64 -19.15 30.47
C ASN A 120 4.43 -17.87 30.79
N GLU A 121 4.96 -17.19 29.77
CA GLU A 121 5.62 -15.89 29.92
C GLU A 121 4.68 -14.84 30.55
N SER A 122 3.44 -14.77 30.07
CA SER A 122 2.43 -13.84 30.57
C SER A 122 2.06 -14.11 32.03
N CYS A 123 1.92 -15.38 32.42
CA CYS A 123 1.70 -15.77 33.81
C CYS A 123 2.86 -15.36 34.73
N ALA A 124 4.10 -15.56 34.29
CA ALA A 124 5.28 -15.16 35.04
C ALA A 124 5.36 -13.63 35.21
N MET A 125 5.04 -12.85 34.17
CA MET A 125 4.99 -11.39 34.23
C MET A 125 3.88 -10.87 35.15
N ALA A 126 2.71 -11.52 35.15
CA ALA A 126 1.61 -11.14 36.03
C ALA A 126 1.94 -11.35 37.51
N GLY A 127 2.71 -12.40 37.84
CA GLY A 127 3.15 -12.68 39.20
C GLY A 127 4.19 -11.71 39.77
N THR A 128 4.78 -10.82 38.96
CA THR A 128 5.92 -9.97 39.35
C THR A 128 5.63 -8.47 39.38
N LYS A 129 4.49 -7.99 38.88
CA LYS A 129 4.18 -6.55 38.78
C LYS A 129 3.05 -6.10 39.70
N ASP A 130 3.33 -5.08 40.52
CA ASP A 130 2.30 -4.18 41.05
C ASP A 130 1.75 -3.30 39.91
N LEU A 131 0.46 -3.45 39.60
CA LEU A 131 -0.23 -2.68 38.57
C LEU A 131 -0.33 -1.20 38.98
N ARG A 132 0.56 -0.36 38.48
CA ARG A 132 0.36 1.10 38.52
C ARG A 132 -0.53 1.52 37.35
N SER A 133 -1.78 1.86 37.67
CA SER A 133 -2.70 2.49 36.72
C SER A 133 -2.22 3.91 36.40
N ALA A 134 -1.52 4.07 35.27
CA ALA A 134 -1.36 5.38 34.66
C ALA A 134 -2.67 5.71 33.94
N LYS A 135 -3.32 6.82 34.32
CA LYS A 135 -4.48 7.33 33.58
C LYS A 135 -4.03 7.70 32.17
N SER A 136 -4.34 6.87 31.17
CA SER A 136 -4.09 7.17 29.76
C SER A 136 -5.27 7.94 29.19
N SER A 137 -5.13 9.25 29.05
CA SER A 137 -6.13 10.12 28.42
C SER A 137 -5.97 10.21 26.89
N GLN A 138 -5.00 9.50 26.30
CA GLN A 138 -4.60 9.69 24.90
C GLN A 138 -5.18 8.65 23.91
N LEU A 139 -5.91 7.63 24.38
CA LEU A 139 -6.41 6.54 23.52
C LEU A 139 -7.31 7.05 22.37
N LEU A 140 -8.16 8.05 22.63
CA LEU A 140 -9.09 8.61 21.64
C LEU A 140 -8.43 9.59 20.64
N ASN A 141 -7.17 9.97 20.88
CA ASN A 141 -6.42 10.89 20.02
C ASN A 141 -5.27 10.17 19.29
N LEU A 142 -5.34 8.85 19.17
CA LEU A 142 -4.35 8.08 18.41
C LEU A 142 -4.60 8.25 16.91
N SER A 143 -3.66 8.86 16.21
CA SER A 143 -3.70 8.95 14.75
C SER A 143 -3.23 7.66 14.10
N LEU A 144 -3.88 7.29 12.99
CA LEU A 144 -3.52 6.11 12.19
C LEU A 144 -2.08 6.20 11.71
N GLU A 145 -1.65 7.38 11.27
CA GLU A 145 -0.28 7.62 10.82
C GLU A 145 0.75 7.30 11.91
N LYS A 146 0.51 7.74 13.15
CA LYS A 146 1.46 7.53 14.25
C LYS A 146 1.58 6.05 14.62
N CYS A 147 0.46 5.33 14.59
CA CYS A 147 0.43 3.93 15.00
C CYS A 147 0.78 2.96 13.87
N PHE A 148 0.37 3.22 12.63
CA PHE A 148 0.44 2.30 11.50
C PHE A 148 1.14 2.87 10.26
N GLY A 149 1.65 4.11 10.31
CA GLY A 149 2.37 4.70 9.18
C GLY A 149 3.63 3.92 8.76
N HIS A 150 4.16 3.08 9.65
CA HIS A 150 5.29 2.19 9.41
C HIS A 150 4.95 0.94 8.58
N TYR A 151 3.67 0.68 8.29
CA TYR A 151 3.27 -0.48 7.49
C TYR A 151 3.63 -0.31 6.01
N ALA A 152 3.59 0.92 5.51
CA ALA A 152 4.04 1.23 4.16
C ALA A 152 5.56 1.43 4.13
N ASN A 153 6.18 1.10 3.00
CA ASN A 153 7.61 1.32 2.78
C ASN A 153 7.99 2.80 2.86
N ALA A 154 7.10 3.65 2.34
CA ALA A 154 7.36 5.06 2.19
C ALA A 154 6.07 5.88 2.13
N LYS A 155 6.23 7.19 2.17
CA LYS A 155 5.21 8.16 1.79
C LYS A 155 5.66 8.88 0.55
N ARG A 156 4.71 9.17 -0.34
CA ARG A 156 4.98 9.98 -1.51
C ARG A 156 5.44 11.36 -1.08
N SER A 157 6.56 11.83 -1.62
CA SER A 157 7.03 13.19 -1.36
C SER A 157 6.14 14.21 -2.08
N GLN A 158 5.89 15.35 -1.44
CA GLN A 158 5.25 16.48 -2.12
C GLN A 158 6.11 17.00 -3.28
N GLU A 159 7.43 16.83 -3.17
CA GLU A 159 8.41 17.27 -4.17
C GLU A 159 8.72 16.21 -5.22
N GLN A 160 8.05 15.07 -5.14
CA GLN A 160 8.16 14.01 -6.14
C GLN A 160 7.74 14.57 -7.51
N LYS A 161 8.64 14.45 -8.48
CA LYS A 161 8.38 14.84 -9.86
C LYS A 161 7.42 13.86 -10.51
N CYS A 162 6.60 14.34 -11.43
CA CYS A 162 5.62 13.52 -12.14
C CYS A 162 5.92 13.53 -13.64
N PHE A 163 5.91 12.34 -14.23
CA PHE A 163 6.06 12.12 -15.66
C PHE A 163 4.94 11.21 -16.16
N ILE A 164 4.39 11.54 -17.32
CA ILE A 164 3.35 10.72 -17.96
C ILE A 164 3.98 9.48 -18.62
N THR A 165 3.39 8.30 -18.37
CA THR A 165 3.81 7.03 -18.99
C THR A 165 3.22 6.87 -20.40
N GLU A 166 3.63 5.83 -21.11
CA GLU A 166 3.00 5.48 -22.40
C GLU A 166 1.52 5.12 -22.21
N GLU A 167 1.19 4.31 -21.21
CA GLU A 167 -0.18 4.02 -20.80
C GLU A 167 -0.96 5.30 -20.49
N GLY A 168 -0.36 6.23 -19.76
CA GLY A 168 -0.95 7.54 -19.47
C GLY A 168 -1.31 8.31 -20.74
N ARG A 169 -0.38 8.39 -21.71
CA ARG A 169 -0.63 9.00 -23.02
C ARG A 169 -1.74 8.26 -23.78
N GLY A 170 -1.79 6.93 -23.70
CA GLY A 170 -2.85 6.11 -24.28
C GLY A 170 -4.24 6.40 -23.69
N TRP A 171 -4.31 6.60 -22.37
CA TRP A 171 -5.56 6.95 -21.67
C TRP A 171 -6.02 8.38 -21.96
N LEU A 172 -5.10 9.34 -22.12
CA LEU A 172 -5.46 10.71 -22.55
C LEU A 172 -6.19 10.75 -23.89
N LYS A 173 -5.86 9.84 -24.82
CA LYS A 173 -6.56 9.70 -26.11
C LYS A 173 -7.98 9.14 -25.96
N ARG A 174 -8.32 8.54 -24.81
CA ARG A 174 -9.58 7.83 -24.54
C ARG A 174 -10.10 8.16 -23.12
N PRO A 175 -10.47 9.42 -22.84
CA PRO A 175 -10.77 9.88 -21.48
C PRO A 175 -11.96 9.18 -20.81
N GLY A 176 -12.85 8.53 -21.57
CA GLY A 176 -13.93 7.70 -21.00
C GLY A 176 -13.44 6.55 -20.12
N ARG A 177 -12.17 6.12 -20.24
CA ARG A 177 -11.56 5.09 -19.39
C ARG A 177 -11.43 5.53 -17.93
N PHE A 178 -11.33 6.83 -17.66
CA PHE A 178 -11.18 7.35 -16.30
C PHE A 178 -12.40 7.10 -15.41
N TYR A 179 -13.56 6.76 -15.99
CA TYR A 179 -14.73 6.34 -15.23
C TYR A 179 -14.42 5.16 -14.28
N LEU A 180 -13.53 4.25 -14.68
CA LEU A 180 -13.11 3.13 -13.85
C LEU A 180 -12.22 3.54 -12.67
N LEU A 181 -11.70 4.77 -12.69
CA LEU A 181 -10.81 5.27 -11.65
C LEU A 181 -11.54 6.05 -10.56
N ASP A 182 -12.78 6.45 -10.79
CA ASP A 182 -13.59 7.29 -9.91
C ASP A 182 -13.84 6.68 -8.53
N ARG A 183 -14.12 7.55 -7.56
CA ARG A 183 -14.34 7.16 -6.16
C ARG A 183 -15.69 6.48 -6.05
N LEU A 184 -15.74 5.32 -5.38
CA LEU A 184 -16.92 4.45 -5.29
C LEU A 184 -18.19 5.14 -4.77
N CYS A 185 -18.04 6.18 -3.93
CA CYS A 185 -19.16 6.85 -3.25
C CYS A 185 -19.25 8.35 -3.57
N ALA A 186 -18.67 8.79 -4.69
CA ALA A 186 -18.77 10.17 -5.17
C ALA A 186 -19.27 10.21 -6.62
N PRO A 187 -19.83 11.35 -7.08
CA PRO A 187 -20.13 11.52 -8.49
C PRO A 187 -18.88 11.29 -9.36
N PRO A 188 -18.98 10.50 -10.44
CA PRO A 188 -17.85 10.23 -11.30
C PRO A 188 -17.32 11.52 -11.92
N CYS A 189 -16.01 11.73 -11.84
CA CYS A 189 -15.33 12.93 -12.29
C CYS A 189 -14.15 12.59 -13.24
N PRO A 190 -14.39 11.83 -14.33
CA PRO A 190 -13.33 11.38 -15.23
C PRO A 190 -12.53 12.54 -15.85
N GLN A 191 -13.16 13.71 -15.95
CA GLN A 191 -12.52 14.92 -16.46
C GLN A 191 -11.40 15.42 -15.53
N ASN A 192 -11.49 15.22 -14.21
CA ASN A 192 -10.45 15.61 -13.26
C ASN A 192 -9.16 14.85 -13.53
N PHE A 193 -9.27 13.53 -13.74
CA PHE A 193 -8.15 12.69 -14.15
C PHE A 193 -7.55 13.13 -15.48
N ALA A 194 -8.40 13.35 -16.51
CA ALA A 194 -7.94 13.76 -17.83
C ALA A 194 -7.22 15.12 -17.79
N ASN A 195 -7.74 16.08 -17.03
CA ASN A 195 -7.14 17.41 -16.88
C ASN A 195 -5.81 17.33 -16.12
N MET A 196 -5.76 16.59 -15.01
CA MET A 196 -4.52 16.42 -14.23
C MET A 196 -3.44 15.72 -15.04
N LEU A 197 -3.80 14.66 -15.76
CA LEU A 197 -2.86 13.93 -16.60
C LEU A 197 -2.37 14.78 -17.79
N ARG A 198 -3.22 15.68 -18.32
CA ARG A 198 -2.82 16.66 -19.34
C ARG A 198 -1.84 17.70 -18.78
N GLU A 199 -2.08 18.24 -17.59
CA GLU A 199 -1.14 19.17 -16.93
C GLU A 199 0.25 18.52 -16.74
N ILE A 200 0.28 17.25 -16.32
CA ILE A 200 1.54 16.49 -16.18
C ILE A 200 2.23 16.28 -17.54
N SER A 201 1.44 16.02 -18.60
CA SER A 201 1.95 15.88 -19.96
C SER A 201 2.53 17.19 -20.50
N ASP A 202 1.86 18.32 -20.25
CA ASP A 202 2.25 19.64 -20.74
C ASP A 202 3.45 20.21 -19.96
N ARG A 203 3.69 19.73 -18.73
CA ARG A 203 4.76 20.19 -17.84
C ARG A 203 5.53 19.00 -17.22
N PRO A 204 6.33 18.27 -18.01
CA PRO A 204 7.10 17.13 -17.52
C PRO A 204 7.96 17.49 -16.31
N GLY A 205 7.91 16.67 -15.26
CA GLY A 205 8.66 16.88 -14.04
C GLY A 205 8.06 17.90 -13.06
N ILE A 206 6.82 18.34 -13.28
CA ILE A 206 6.04 19.11 -12.29
C ILE A 206 5.90 18.29 -10.99
N SER A 207 6.07 18.94 -9.83
CA SER A 207 5.99 18.26 -8.53
C SER A 207 4.55 17.99 -8.11
N VAL A 208 4.35 16.97 -7.27
CA VAL A 208 3.05 16.66 -6.64
C VAL A 208 2.45 17.90 -5.97
N ALA A 209 3.24 18.67 -5.22
CA ALA A 209 2.80 19.90 -4.54
C ALA A 209 2.24 20.93 -5.52
N LYS A 210 2.91 21.13 -6.66
CA LYS A 210 2.49 22.09 -7.69
C LYS A 210 1.21 21.63 -8.40
N ILE A 211 1.13 20.34 -8.74
CA ILE A 211 -0.10 19.76 -9.31
C ILE A 211 -1.26 19.96 -8.35
N VAL A 212 -1.10 19.55 -7.09
CA VAL A 212 -2.17 19.68 -6.08
C VAL A 212 -2.60 21.13 -5.95
N LYS A 213 -1.67 22.09 -5.91
CA LYS A 213 -1.99 23.52 -5.87
C LYS A 213 -2.79 23.99 -7.10
N CYS A 214 -2.46 23.51 -8.30
CA CYS A 214 -3.20 23.85 -9.54
C CYS A 214 -4.63 23.32 -9.55
N PHE A 215 -4.88 22.17 -8.92
CA PHE A 215 -6.19 21.51 -8.90
C PHE A 215 -6.99 21.79 -7.63
N SER A 216 -6.38 22.39 -6.60
CA SER A 216 -7.07 22.83 -5.40
C SER A 216 -7.35 24.33 -5.35
N ASN A 217 -6.66 25.15 -6.15
CA ASN A 217 -6.76 26.62 -6.15
C ASN A 217 -6.63 27.26 -4.74
N GLY A 218 -5.99 26.57 -3.78
CA GLY A 218 -5.92 27.03 -2.39
C GLY A 218 -7.24 26.98 -1.62
N SER A 219 -8.19 26.14 -2.08
CA SER A 219 -9.54 26.00 -1.55
C SER A 219 -9.61 25.03 -0.37
N GLU A 220 -10.82 24.70 0.07
CA GLU A 220 -11.15 23.86 1.24
C GLU A 220 -10.34 22.54 1.32
N PRO A 221 -10.08 22.01 2.54
CA PRO A 221 -9.31 20.78 2.75
C PRO A 221 -9.79 19.59 1.90
N GLU A 222 -11.09 19.48 1.66
CA GLU A 222 -11.69 18.42 0.85
C GLU A 222 -11.21 18.42 -0.61
N ILE A 223 -11.01 19.61 -1.19
CA ILE A 223 -10.54 19.77 -2.57
C ILE A 223 -9.05 19.39 -2.66
N ILE A 224 -8.26 19.78 -1.66
CA ILE A 224 -6.85 19.39 -1.54
C ILE A 224 -6.73 17.86 -1.43
N ALA A 225 -7.53 17.24 -0.58
CA ALA A 225 -7.60 15.78 -0.44
C ALA A 225 -8.02 15.10 -1.75
N GLY A 226 -9.02 15.66 -2.45
CA GLY A 226 -9.45 15.19 -3.77
C GLY A 226 -8.34 15.22 -4.83
N ALA A 227 -7.52 16.28 -4.86
CA ALA A 227 -6.37 16.39 -5.75
C ALA A 227 -5.28 15.35 -5.41
N HIS A 228 -4.96 15.17 -4.12
CA HIS A 228 -4.04 14.14 -3.65
C HIS A 228 -4.51 12.71 -3.98
N TRP A 229 -5.81 12.46 -3.83
CA TRP A 229 -6.44 11.19 -4.18
C TRP A 229 -6.36 10.93 -5.70
N THR A 230 -6.67 11.93 -6.52
CA THR A 230 -6.65 11.83 -7.98
C THR A 230 -5.24 11.48 -8.49
N ILE A 231 -4.22 12.20 -8.01
CA ILE A 231 -2.84 11.93 -8.43
C ILE A 231 -2.36 10.56 -7.93
N ALA A 232 -2.73 10.15 -6.72
CA ALA A 232 -2.39 8.83 -6.20
C ALA A 232 -2.97 7.70 -7.06
N ARG A 233 -4.21 7.86 -7.55
CA ARG A 233 -4.82 6.91 -8.49
C ARG A 233 -4.05 6.88 -9.83
N LEU A 234 -3.62 8.03 -10.36
CA LEU A 234 -2.80 8.04 -11.58
C LEU A 234 -1.48 7.25 -11.42
N PHE A 235 -0.82 7.36 -10.26
CA PHE A 235 0.33 6.51 -9.91
C PHE A 235 -0.07 5.04 -9.78
N LYS A 236 -1.17 4.75 -9.08
CA LYS A 236 -1.65 3.38 -8.79
C LYS A 236 -1.87 2.54 -10.06
N TYR A 237 -2.35 3.16 -11.12
CA TYR A 237 -2.62 2.49 -12.40
C TYR A 237 -1.47 2.66 -13.41
N GLY A 238 -0.30 3.13 -12.97
CA GLY A 238 0.87 3.28 -13.83
C GLY A 238 0.70 4.30 -14.95
N LEU A 239 -0.20 5.29 -14.80
CA LEU A 239 -0.40 6.36 -15.79
C LEU A 239 0.61 7.51 -15.59
N VAL A 240 1.14 7.61 -14.37
CA VAL A 240 2.17 8.57 -13.95
C VAL A 240 3.26 7.82 -13.20
N THR A 241 4.51 8.24 -13.41
CA THR A 241 5.69 7.73 -12.72
C THR A 241 6.53 8.88 -12.18
N ASP A 242 7.43 8.58 -11.25
CA ASP A 242 8.37 9.50 -10.64
C ASP A 242 9.72 9.57 -11.36
N LYS A 243 9.96 8.65 -12.30
CA LYS A 243 11.16 8.57 -13.11
C LYS A 243 10.91 9.15 -14.49
N GLU A 244 11.87 9.92 -14.99
CA GLU A 244 11.87 10.34 -16.38
C GLU A 244 12.13 9.12 -17.26
N LEU A 245 11.08 8.62 -17.91
CA LEU A 245 11.19 7.54 -18.87
C LEU A 245 11.79 8.11 -20.15
N SER A 246 12.98 7.65 -20.52
CA SER A 246 13.58 7.98 -21.82
C SER A 246 12.65 7.46 -22.93
N PRO A 247 12.50 8.15 -24.08
CA PRO A 247 11.57 7.74 -25.13
C PRO A 247 11.85 6.40 -25.84
N GLN A 248 12.78 5.57 -25.34
CA GLN A 248 13.19 4.32 -25.99
C GLN A 248 13.80 3.34 -24.96
N GLU A 249 13.02 2.34 -24.52
CA GLU A 249 13.45 0.95 -24.28
C GLU A 249 12.29 0.03 -24.65
#